data_AF-A0A0P1FPY5-F1
#
_entry.id   AF-A0A0P1FPY5-F1
#
_cell.length_a   1.000
_cell.length_b   1.000
_cell.length_c   1.000
_cell.angle_alpha   90.00
_cell.angle_beta   90.00
_cell.angle_gamma   90.00
#
_symmetry.space_group_name_H-M   'P 1'
#
loop_
_entity.id
_entity.type
_entity.pdbx_description
1 polymer ?
#
loop_
_entity_poly.entity_id
_entity_poly.type
_entity_poly.pdbx_seq_one_letter_code
_entity_poly.pdbx_strand_id
1 'polypeptide(L)'
;MKKKDEINETIMYLSRIFDKHTNFVDVQANALVFTIQVKNFHNTDRVQNAIYKKIHRAIYGRLPSPDEFTFSMFIAGDVEGSRSGYIPDHVLLDPMMPHYHGIILFSKQDWEVIRENISYWKSKIRSSISDIREILDDVVDADGCIIKESIWIDIFDKKKCHDAKHQSPTGDYVQYAMKSHLQAINRSIYTYQPKVYPFDVYATEKDTMSASHLFDVLYGLQRRFDQKRNLMRQQIKIKPKKL
;
A
#
# COMPACT_ATOMS: atom_id res chain seq x y z
N MET A 1 -2.31 -19.10 4.82
CA MET A 1 -3.44 -18.38 5.43
C MET A 1 -4.75 -18.80 4.80
N LYS A 2 -5.89 -18.80 5.51
CA LYS A 2 -7.18 -18.97 4.85
C LYS A 2 -7.58 -17.65 4.19
N LYS A 3 -8.32 -17.71 3.08
CA LYS A 3 -8.81 -16.52 2.35
C LYS A 3 -9.54 -15.51 3.23
N LYS A 4 -10.29 -15.98 4.24
CA LYS A 4 -11.00 -15.12 5.19
C LYS A 4 -10.03 -14.29 6.03
N ASP A 5 -8.93 -14.89 6.47
CA ASP A 5 -7.95 -14.23 7.32
C ASP A 5 -7.19 -13.16 6.49
N GLU A 6 -6.87 -13.43 5.22
CA GLU A 6 -6.31 -12.42 4.31
C GLU A 6 -7.23 -11.21 4.11
N ILE A 7 -8.54 -11.45 4.01
CA ILE A 7 -9.52 -10.37 3.88
C ILE A 7 -9.58 -9.56 5.17
N ASN A 8 -9.63 -10.21 6.33
CA ASN A 8 -9.63 -9.54 7.62
C ASN A 8 -8.38 -8.68 7.81
N GLU A 9 -7.20 -9.24 7.51
CA GLU A 9 -5.93 -8.54 7.61
C GLU A 9 -5.93 -7.30 6.70
N THR A 10 -6.42 -7.45 5.47
CA THR A 10 -6.55 -6.32 4.53
C THR A 10 -7.45 -5.23 5.08
N ILE A 11 -8.61 -5.59 5.62
CA ILE A 11 -9.58 -4.61 6.15
C ILE A 11 -9.05 -3.91 7.39
N MET A 12 -8.26 -4.61 8.23
CA MET A 12 -7.57 -4.00 9.36
C MET A 12 -6.62 -2.89 8.90
N TYR A 13 -5.79 -3.13 7.88
CA TYR A 13 -4.92 -2.07 7.38
C TYR A 13 -5.72 -0.95 6.69
N LEU A 14 -6.78 -1.28 5.94
CA LEU A 14 -7.66 -0.27 5.35
C LEU A 14 -8.32 0.64 6.41
N SER A 15 -8.76 0.09 7.55
CA SER A 15 -9.39 0.91 8.58
C SER A 15 -8.41 1.89 9.22
N ARG A 16 -7.14 1.51 9.37
CA ARG A 16 -6.08 2.41 9.82
C ARG A 16 -5.72 3.47 8.76
N ILE A 17 -5.67 3.06 7.50
CA ILE A 17 -5.37 3.96 6.37
C ILE A 17 -6.45 5.02 6.22
N PHE A 18 -7.71 4.62 6.34
CA PHE A 18 -8.87 5.51 6.19
C PHE A 18 -9.26 6.24 7.48
N ASP A 19 -8.60 5.96 8.61
CA ASP A 19 -8.86 6.71 9.84
C ASP A 19 -8.65 8.20 9.61
N LYS A 20 -9.54 9.02 10.19
CA LYS A 20 -9.62 10.48 10.00
C LYS A 20 -9.89 10.99 8.57
N HIS A 21 -10.05 10.12 7.58
CA HIS A 21 -10.57 10.51 6.26
C HIS A 21 -12.09 10.61 6.29
N THR A 22 -12.64 11.75 5.89
CA THR A 22 -14.09 12.03 5.97
C THR A 22 -14.92 11.26 4.94
N ASN A 23 -14.33 10.88 3.80
CA ASN A 23 -14.99 10.05 2.79
C ASN A 23 -13.99 9.05 2.16
N PHE A 24 -14.05 7.79 2.60
CA PHE A 24 -13.17 6.74 2.10
C PHE A 24 -13.45 6.30 0.66
N VAL A 25 -14.54 6.75 0.02
CA VAL A 25 -14.79 6.51 -1.42
C VAL A 25 -14.01 7.52 -2.27
N ASP A 26 -14.04 8.79 -1.87
CA ASP A 26 -13.39 9.88 -2.61
C ASP A 26 -11.87 9.87 -2.41
N VAL A 27 -11.40 9.52 -1.20
CA VAL A 27 -9.96 9.50 -0.89
C VAL A 27 -9.17 8.55 -1.80
N GLN A 28 -9.81 7.49 -2.31
CA GLN A 28 -9.15 6.53 -3.21
C GLN A 28 -8.79 7.18 -4.55
N ALA A 29 -9.48 8.23 -4.98
CA ALA A 29 -9.13 8.99 -6.17
C ALA A 29 -7.97 9.98 -5.93
N ASN A 30 -7.63 10.22 -4.66
CA ASN A 30 -6.67 11.21 -4.20
C ASN A 30 -5.39 10.51 -3.73
N ALA A 31 -4.83 9.65 -4.59
CA ALA A 31 -3.82 8.69 -4.16
C ALA A 31 -2.64 8.57 -5.12
N LEU A 32 -1.46 8.40 -4.52
CA LEU A 32 -0.24 7.97 -5.20
C LEU A 32 0.08 6.55 -4.78
N VAL A 33 0.55 5.73 -5.70
CA VAL A 33 1.17 4.44 -5.42
C VAL A 33 2.66 4.51 -5.71
N PHE A 34 3.45 3.71 -5.00
CA PHE A 34 4.88 3.64 -5.23
C PHE A 34 5.45 2.24 -5.11
N THR A 35 6.59 2.05 -5.76
CA THR A 35 7.48 0.91 -5.58
C THR A 35 8.87 1.44 -5.31
N ILE A 36 9.53 0.94 -4.26
CA ILE A 36 10.90 1.34 -3.88
C ILE A 36 11.75 0.09 -3.78
N GLN A 37 12.73 -0.06 -4.66
CA GLN A 37 13.72 -1.14 -4.59
C GLN A 37 14.71 -0.86 -3.47
N VAL A 38 15.01 -1.89 -2.68
CA VAL A 38 15.96 -1.80 -1.57
C VAL A 38 17.07 -2.81 -1.76
N LYS A 39 18.17 -2.61 -1.05
CA LYS A 39 19.33 -3.51 -1.08
C LYS A 39 19.04 -4.81 -0.31
N ASN A 40 18.24 -4.73 0.76
CA ASN A 40 17.75 -5.83 1.59
C ASN A 40 16.66 -5.32 2.54
N PHE A 41 16.06 -6.22 3.32
CA PHE A 41 15.06 -5.87 4.35
C PHE A 41 15.65 -5.74 5.77
N HIS A 42 16.95 -5.45 5.92
CA HIS A 42 17.47 -5.14 7.25
C HIS A 42 16.92 -3.80 7.74
N ASN A 43 16.50 -3.77 9.00
CA ASN A 43 15.93 -2.59 9.65
C ASN A 43 14.66 -2.04 8.93
N THR A 44 13.79 -2.91 8.41
CA THR A 44 12.52 -2.55 7.73
C THR A 44 11.79 -1.40 8.41
N ASP A 45 11.58 -1.49 9.73
CA ASP A 45 10.92 -0.47 10.53
C ASP A 45 11.57 0.92 10.43
N ARG A 46 12.91 0.97 10.49
CA ARG A 46 13.67 2.21 10.38
C ARG A 46 13.56 2.78 8.98
N VAL A 47 13.65 1.94 7.95
CA VAL A 47 13.58 2.35 6.54
C VAL A 47 12.20 2.89 6.21
N GLN A 48 11.13 2.17 6.54
CA GLN A 48 9.75 2.61 6.32
C GLN A 48 9.44 3.94 7.04
N ASN A 49 9.91 4.11 8.27
CA ASN A 49 9.75 5.36 9.01
C ASN A 49 10.55 6.52 8.38
N ALA A 50 11.75 6.24 7.87
CA ALA A 50 12.55 7.23 7.14
C ALA A 50 11.85 7.67 5.85
N ILE A 51 11.29 6.73 5.08
CA ILE A 51 10.48 7.01 3.89
C ILE A 51 9.32 7.95 4.25
N TYR A 52 8.53 7.61 5.27
CA TYR A 52 7.41 8.44 5.72
C TYR A 52 7.84 9.88 6.07
N LYS A 53 8.85 10.02 6.92
CA LYS A 53 9.33 11.33 7.38
C LYS A 53 9.89 12.17 6.23
N LYS A 54 10.57 11.55 5.28
CA LYS A 54 11.14 12.23 4.10
C LYS A 54 10.06 12.69 3.13
N ILE A 55 9.06 11.84 2.85
CA ILE A 55 7.88 12.21 2.06
C ILE A 55 7.14 13.38 2.71
N HIS A 56 6.86 13.28 4.02
CA HIS A 56 6.20 14.36 4.76
C HIS A 56 6.98 15.68 4.67
N ARG A 57 8.31 15.63 4.88
CA ARG A 57 9.16 16.81 4.76
C ARG A 57 9.22 17.36 3.34
N ALA A 58 9.20 16.52 2.32
CA ALA A 58 9.17 16.95 0.92
C ALA A 58 7.90 17.74 0.60
N ILE A 59 6.76 17.29 1.13
CA ILE A 59 5.45 17.89 0.89
C ILE A 59 5.26 19.17 1.74
N TYR A 60 5.48 19.09 3.04
CA TYR A 60 5.11 20.15 4.00
C TYR A 60 6.30 20.95 4.55
N GLY A 61 7.53 20.65 4.14
CA GLY A 61 8.73 21.37 4.60
C GLY A 61 9.19 21.05 6.04
N ARG A 62 8.51 20.13 6.74
CA ARG A 62 8.75 19.82 8.16
C ARG A 62 8.58 18.35 8.48
N LEU A 63 9.05 17.92 9.65
CA LEU A 63 8.83 16.56 10.14
C LEU A 63 7.38 16.36 10.60
N PRO A 64 6.84 15.13 10.51
CA PRO A 64 5.49 14.82 10.97
C PRO A 64 5.41 14.91 12.50
N SER A 65 4.27 15.38 13.01
CA SER A 65 3.96 15.44 14.43
C SER A 65 2.73 14.58 14.78
N PRO A 66 2.56 14.12 16.03
CA PRO A 66 1.46 13.24 16.41
C PRO A 66 0.07 13.85 16.19
N ASP A 67 -0.04 15.17 16.33
CA ASP A 67 -1.31 15.89 16.21
C ASP A 67 -1.70 16.21 14.77
N GLU A 68 -0.83 15.87 13.80
CA GLU A 68 -0.97 16.25 12.40
C GLU A 68 -1.19 15.05 11.49
N PHE A 69 -2.47 14.81 11.20
CA PHE A 69 -2.90 13.81 10.23
C PHE A 69 -3.14 14.48 8.87
N THR A 70 -2.06 14.65 8.10
CA THR A 70 -2.09 15.36 6.80
C THR A 70 -2.37 14.41 5.62
N PHE A 71 -1.67 13.28 5.57
CA PHE A 71 -1.96 12.16 4.68
C PHE A 71 -1.83 10.83 5.43
N SER A 72 -2.46 9.79 4.90
CA SER A 72 -2.20 8.40 5.33
C SER A 72 -1.28 7.72 4.34
N MET A 73 -0.37 6.89 4.80
CA MET A 73 0.51 6.12 3.93
C MET A 73 0.66 4.69 4.42
N PHE A 74 0.49 3.76 3.51
CA PHE A 74 0.71 2.34 3.76
C PHE A 74 1.98 1.88 3.04
N ILE A 75 2.80 1.07 3.72
CA ILE A 75 4.00 0.44 3.16
C ILE A 75 4.00 -1.04 3.52
N ALA A 76 4.29 -1.91 2.55
CA ALA A 76 4.53 -3.34 2.76
C ALA A 76 5.73 -3.82 1.95
N GLY A 77 6.48 -4.79 2.49
CA GLY A 77 7.58 -5.44 1.76
C GLY A 77 7.06 -6.51 0.80
N ASP A 78 7.66 -6.59 -0.39
CA ASP A 78 7.39 -7.61 -1.40
C ASP A 78 8.69 -8.11 -2.06
N VAL A 79 8.60 -9.26 -2.73
CA VAL A 79 9.74 -9.93 -3.37
C VAL A 79 9.38 -10.43 -4.77
N GLU A 80 10.38 -10.82 -5.53
CA GLU A 80 10.20 -11.52 -6.79
C GLU A 80 9.36 -12.79 -6.64
N GLY A 81 8.62 -13.16 -7.70
CA GLY A 81 7.78 -14.36 -7.67
C GLY A 81 6.49 -14.23 -6.83
N SER A 82 6.22 -13.09 -6.18
CA SER A 82 4.95 -12.86 -5.47
C SER A 82 3.71 -12.97 -6.37
N ARG A 83 3.89 -12.83 -7.68
CA ARG A 83 2.83 -12.99 -8.70
C ARG A 83 2.53 -14.44 -9.08
N SER A 84 3.46 -15.38 -8.89
CA SER A 84 3.30 -16.79 -9.28
C SER A 84 2.55 -17.65 -8.25
N GLY A 85 1.96 -17.03 -7.23
CA GLY A 85 1.12 -17.69 -6.24
C GLY A 85 1.89 -18.08 -4.99
N TYR A 86 2.76 -19.08 -5.05
CA TYR A 86 3.58 -19.52 -3.91
C TYR A 86 4.99 -18.92 -3.98
N ILE A 87 5.44 -18.32 -2.88
CA ILE A 87 6.82 -17.85 -2.71
C ILE A 87 7.57 -18.86 -1.84
N PRO A 88 8.68 -19.46 -2.30
CA PRO A 88 9.50 -20.37 -1.50
C PRO A 88 10.19 -19.70 -0.30
N ASP A 89 10.51 -20.47 0.74
CA ASP A 89 11.16 -19.95 1.96
C ASP A 89 12.51 -19.29 1.66
N HIS A 90 13.33 -19.89 0.80
CA HIS A 90 14.63 -19.30 0.46
C HIS A 90 14.49 -17.91 -0.20
N VAL A 91 13.43 -17.68 -0.98
CA VAL A 91 13.11 -16.36 -1.57
C VAL A 91 12.61 -15.39 -0.51
N LEU A 92 11.85 -15.87 0.48
CA LEU A 92 11.38 -15.04 1.61
C LEU A 92 12.47 -14.72 2.64
N LEU A 93 13.56 -15.49 2.66
CA LEU A 93 14.66 -15.28 3.60
C LEU A 93 15.79 -14.47 2.95
N ASP A 94 16.02 -14.67 1.66
CA ASP A 94 17.07 -14.02 0.89
C ASP A 94 16.57 -13.63 -0.52
N PRO A 95 15.77 -12.55 -0.62
CA PRO A 95 15.21 -12.11 -1.90
C PRO A 95 16.27 -11.45 -2.79
N MET A 96 16.21 -11.76 -4.08
CA MET A 96 17.03 -11.14 -5.12
C MET A 96 16.62 -9.70 -5.45
N MET A 97 15.32 -9.40 -5.39
CA MET A 97 14.76 -8.08 -5.70
C MET A 97 13.80 -7.62 -4.59
N PRO A 98 14.30 -7.37 -3.38
CA PRO A 98 13.48 -6.86 -2.29
C PRO A 98 13.01 -5.45 -2.62
N HIS A 99 11.72 -5.19 -2.41
CA HIS A 99 11.14 -3.88 -2.65
C HIS A 99 9.97 -3.60 -1.71
N TYR A 100 9.66 -2.33 -1.53
CA TYR A 100 8.44 -1.90 -0.87
C TYR A 100 7.39 -1.52 -1.89
N HIS A 101 6.16 -1.95 -1.67
CA HIS A 101 4.97 -1.36 -2.29
C HIS A 101 4.28 -0.45 -1.27
N GLY A 102 3.70 0.64 -1.75
CA GLY A 102 2.96 1.53 -0.88
C GLY A 102 1.95 2.41 -1.59
N ILE A 103 1.04 2.96 -0.80
CA ILE A 103 0.02 3.91 -1.24
C ILE A 103 0.00 5.09 -0.28
N ILE A 104 -0.11 6.30 -0.82
CA ILE A 104 -0.29 7.56 -0.09
C ILE A 104 -1.68 8.06 -0.43
N LEU A 105 -2.48 8.32 0.59
CA LEU A 105 -3.83 8.87 0.50
C LEU A 105 -3.85 10.30 1.03
N PHE A 106 -4.14 11.24 0.14
CA PHE A 106 -4.15 12.66 0.45
C PHE A 106 -5.55 13.12 0.84
N SER A 107 -5.61 14.13 1.70
CA SER A 107 -6.80 14.96 1.85
C SER A 107 -7.18 15.57 0.48
N LYS A 108 -8.45 15.97 0.31
CA LYS A 108 -8.89 16.60 -0.94
C LYS A 108 -8.09 17.87 -1.23
N GLN A 109 -7.86 18.68 -0.19
CA GLN A 109 -7.13 19.94 -0.28
C GLN A 109 -5.68 19.72 -0.72
N ASP A 110 -4.97 18.78 -0.10
CA ASP A 110 -3.60 18.45 -0.50
C ASP A 110 -3.56 17.88 -1.91
N TRP A 111 -4.53 17.02 -2.25
CA TRP A 111 -4.58 16.41 -3.57
C TRP A 111 -4.75 17.43 -4.70
N GLU A 112 -5.54 18.48 -4.50
CA GLU A 112 -5.70 19.55 -5.50
C GLU A 112 -4.33 20.19 -5.83
N VAL A 113 -3.52 20.48 -4.80
CA VAL A 113 -2.16 21.00 -4.96
C VAL A 113 -1.21 19.97 -5.59
N ILE A 114 -1.27 18.71 -5.17
CA ILE A 114 -0.42 17.64 -5.70
C ILE A 114 -0.73 17.38 -7.18
N ARG A 115 -2.02 17.35 -7.54
CA ARG A 115 -2.49 17.00 -8.88
C ARG A 115 -2.14 18.06 -9.92
N GLU A 116 -2.21 19.33 -9.56
CA GLU A 116 -1.85 20.45 -10.45
C GLU A 116 -0.40 20.37 -10.95
N ASN A 117 0.50 19.83 -10.13
CA ASN A 117 1.92 19.68 -10.49
C ASN A 117 2.46 18.29 -10.15
N ILE A 118 1.77 17.26 -10.65
CA ILE A 118 2.07 15.87 -10.30
C ILE A 118 3.52 15.47 -10.61
N SER A 119 4.08 15.95 -11.72
CA SER A 119 5.45 15.64 -12.14
C SER A 119 6.48 16.22 -11.17
N TYR A 120 6.28 17.46 -10.71
CA TYR A 120 7.11 18.06 -9.68
C TYR A 120 7.07 17.26 -8.38
N TRP A 121 5.87 16.92 -7.90
CA TRP A 121 5.72 16.22 -6.62
C TRP A 121 6.28 14.80 -6.66
N LYS A 122 6.07 14.06 -7.76
CA LYS A 122 6.73 12.76 -7.98
C LYS A 122 8.25 12.89 -7.92
N SER A 123 8.82 13.86 -8.64
CA SER A 123 10.27 14.10 -8.65
C SER A 123 10.80 14.49 -7.26
N LYS A 124 10.11 15.38 -6.56
CA LYS A 124 10.48 15.85 -5.23
C LYS A 124 10.43 14.74 -4.19
N ILE A 125 9.38 13.91 -4.21
CA ILE A 125 9.28 12.74 -3.34
C ILE A 125 10.41 11.77 -3.63
N ARG A 126 10.62 11.42 -4.91
CA ARG A 126 11.69 10.50 -5.34
C ARG A 126 13.06 10.97 -4.85
N SER A 127 13.41 12.22 -5.12
CA SER A 127 14.68 12.81 -4.68
C SER A 127 14.80 12.88 -3.15
N SER A 128 13.70 13.06 -2.42
CA SER A 128 13.74 13.14 -0.96
C SER A 128 14.04 11.80 -0.28
N ILE A 129 13.71 10.68 -0.93
CA ILE A 129 13.91 9.34 -0.39
C ILE A 129 15.13 8.64 -0.97
N SER A 130 15.64 9.03 -2.14
CA SER A 130 16.78 8.37 -2.81
C SER A 130 18.08 8.37 -2.01
N ASP A 131 18.25 9.25 -1.03
CA ASP A 131 19.42 9.32 -0.14
C ASP A 131 19.30 8.39 1.09
N ILE A 132 18.21 7.62 1.23
CA ILE A 132 18.12 6.56 2.23
C ILE A 132 19.07 5.45 1.82
N ARG A 133 20.10 5.19 2.65
CA ARG A 133 21.19 4.24 2.37
C ARG A 133 20.73 2.85 1.91
N GLU A 134 19.65 2.35 2.49
CA GLU A 134 19.08 1.03 2.22
C GLU A 134 18.33 0.95 0.88
N ILE A 135 17.98 2.09 0.27
CA ILE A 135 17.37 2.13 -1.06
C ILE A 135 18.43 1.82 -2.12
N LEU A 136 18.02 1.09 -3.15
CA LEU A 136 18.88 0.77 -4.28
C LEU A 136 19.16 2.04 -5.08
N ASP A 137 20.39 2.22 -5.55
CA ASP A 137 20.73 3.34 -6.41
C ASP A 137 20.10 3.14 -7.81
N ASP A 138 19.78 4.23 -8.50
CA ASP A 138 19.32 4.17 -9.89
C ASP A 138 20.44 3.58 -10.77
N VAL A 139 20.05 2.79 -11.77
CA VAL A 139 21.02 2.32 -12.77
C VAL A 139 21.19 3.40 -13.82
N VAL A 140 22.42 3.85 -13.99
CA VAL A 140 22.81 4.84 -15.00
C VAL A 140 23.69 4.21 -16.07
N ASP A 141 23.58 4.70 -17.30
CA ASP A 141 24.50 4.34 -18.38
C ASP A 141 25.82 5.13 -18.30
N ALA A 142 26.69 4.93 -19.28
CA ALA A 142 28.00 5.58 -19.34
C ALA A 142 27.92 7.11 -19.46
N ASP A 143 26.80 7.65 -19.94
CA ASP A 143 26.55 9.07 -20.10
C ASP A 143 25.86 9.68 -18.86
N GLY A 144 25.61 8.86 -17.82
CA GLY A 144 24.93 9.27 -16.61
C GLY A 144 23.41 9.37 -16.74
N CYS A 145 22.82 8.85 -17.83
CA CYS A 145 21.37 8.80 -18.00
C CYS A 145 20.78 7.64 -17.20
N ILE A 146 19.68 7.88 -16.49
CA ILE A 146 18.98 6.83 -15.74
C ILE A 146 18.31 5.87 -16.74
N ILE A 147 18.76 4.62 -16.75
CA ILE A 147 18.18 3.54 -17.56
C ILE A 147 17.23 2.65 -16.76
N LYS A 148 17.34 2.65 -15.42
CA LYS A 148 16.40 1.96 -14.54
C LYS A 148 16.26 2.72 -13.23
N GLU A 149 15.04 3.13 -12.93
CA GLU A 149 14.69 3.78 -11.66
C GLU A 149 14.52 2.73 -10.55
N SER A 150 15.08 3.04 -9.39
CA SER A 150 14.89 2.29 -8.13
C SER A 150 13.56 2.63 -7.45
N ILE A 151 13.05 3.84 -7.69
CA ILE A 151 11.84 4.40 -7.07
C ILE A 151 10.86 4.77 -8.18
N TRP A 152 9.71 4.12 -8.18
CA TRP A 152 8.62 4.41 -9.10
C TRP A 152 7.42 4.97 -8.34
N ILE A 153 6.82 6.06 -8.85
CA ILE A 153 5.66 6.72 -8.23
C ILE A 153 4.63 7.05 -9.32
N ASP A 154 3.38 6.67 -9.10
CA ASP A 154 2.30 6.97 -10.03
C ASP A 154 0.98 7.31 -9.36
N ILE A 155 0.07 7.94 -10.11
CA ILE A 155 -1.30 8.14 -9.66
C ILE A 155 -1.95 6.76 -9.53
N PHE A 156 -2.66 6.54 -8.43
CA PHE A 156 -3.41 5.31 -8.24
C PHE A 156 -4.55 5.22 -9.28
N ASP A 157 -4.47 4.22 -10.15
CA ASP A 157 -5.49 3.96 -11.16
C ASP A 157 -6.31 2.72 -10.79
N LYS A 158 -7.53 2.97 -10.31
CA LYS A 158 -8.49 1.90 -9.97
C LYS A 158 -8.81 0.96 -11.14
N LYS A 159 -8.62 1.38 -12.40
CA LYS A 159 -8.87 0.54 -13.58
C LYS A 159 -7.85 -0.60 -13.72
N LYS A 160 -6.67 -0.45 -13.11
CA LYS A 160 -5.62 -1.48 -13.07
C LYS A 160 -5.90 -2.58 -12.03
N CYS A 161 -6.91 -2.41 -11.19
CA CYS A 161 -7.36 -3.42 -10.24
C CYS A 161 -8.30 -4.41 -10.96
N HIS A 162 -7.74 -5.49 -11.52
CA HIS A 162 -8.51 -6.57 -12.14
C HIS A 162 -9.02 -7.59 -11.10
N ASP A 163 -10.12 -8.27 -11.40
CA ASP A 163 -10.70 -9.34 -10.57
C ASP A 163 -10.99 -8.96 -9.10
N ALA A 164 -11.79 -7.90 -8.91
CA ALA A 164 -12.13 -7.34 -7.60
C ALA A 164 -12.38 -8.41 -6.52
N LYS A 165 -11.46 -8.45 -5.54
CA LYS A 165 -11.53 -9.30 -4.36
C LYS A 165 -12.16 -8.55 -3.20
N HIS A 166 -11.91 -7.25 -3.15
CA HIS A 166 -12.42 -6.33 -2.15
C HIS A 166 -13.52 -5.45 -2.71
N GLN A 167 -14.33 -4.90 -1.81
CA GLN A 167 -15.36 -3.91 -2.13
C GLN A 167 -14.74 -2.61 -2.69
N SER A 168 -13.50 -2.30 -2.33
CA SER A 168 -12.77 -1.11 -2.76
C SER A 168 -11.52 -1.47 -3.59
N PRO A 169 -11.22 -0.71 -4.67
CA PRO A 169 -9.96 -0.83 -5.39
C PRO A 169 -8.72 -0.70 -4.51
N THR A 170 -8.75 0.19 -3.50
CA THR A 170 -7.65 0.32 -2.54
C THR A 170 -7.45 -0.98 -1.74
N GLY A 171 -8.53 -1.71 -1.42
CA GLY A 171 -8.41 -3.02 -0.80
C GLY A 171 -7.71 -4.05 -1.68
N ASP A 172 -8.02 -4.07 -2.98
CA ASP A 172 -7.32 -4.92 -3.93
C ASP A 172 -5.82 -4.58 -4.03
N TYR A 173 -5.47 -3.29 -4.04
CA TYR A 173 -4.09 -2.85 -4.04
C TYR A 173 -3.35 -3.17 -2.74
N VAL A 174 -3.97 -2.90 -1.58
CA VAL A 174 -3.36 -3.19 -0.27
C VAL A 174 -3.13 -4.69 -0.11
N GLN A 175 -4.10 -5.55 -0.47
CA GLN A 175 -3.88 -7.00 -0.48
C GLN A 175 -2.76 -7.40 -1.44
N TYR A 176 -2.71 -6.79 -2.64
CA TYR A 176 -1.62 -7.03 -3.59
C TYR A 176 -0.25 -6.68 -2.99
N ALA A 177 -0.13 -5.52 -2.36
CA ALA A 177 1.12 -5.04 -1.77
C ALA A 177 1.59 -5.92 -0.59
N MET A 178 0.67 -6.60 0.09
CA MET A 178 0.96 -7.48 1.23
C MET A 178 1.23 -8.94 0.87
N LYS A 179 1.27 -9.33 -0.41
CA LYS A 179 1.35 -10.75 -0.80
C LYS A 179 2.46 -11.52 -0.10
N SER A 180 3.66 -10.95 -0.05
CA SER A 180 4.80 -11.57 0.65
C SER A 180 4.54 -11.70 2.13
N HIS A 181 4.04 -10.65 2.79
CA HIS A 181 3.65 -10.69 4.20
C HIS A 181 2.61 -11.78 4.50
N LEU A 182 1.51 -11.84 3.73
CA LEU A 182 0.42 -12.80 3.95
C LEU A 182 0.90 -14.26 3.83
N GLN A 183 1.94 -14.52 3.03
CA GLN A 183 2.58 -15.84 2.94
C GLN A 183 3.59 -16.09 4.06
N ALA A 184 4.45 -15.09 4.32
CA ALA A 184 5.55 -15.14 5.27
C ALA A 184 5.09 -15.30 6.73
N ILE A 185 3.99 -14.65 7.12
CA ILE A 185 3.51 -14.67 8.51
C ILE A 185 3.12 -16.08 8.99
N ASN A 186 2.58 -16.93 8.11
CA ASN A 186 2.27 -18.33 8.46
C ASN A 186 3.51 -19.19 8.68
N ARG A 187 4.69 -18.68 8.32
CA ARG A 187 5.99 -19.33 8.44
C ARG A 187 6.87 -18.63 9.49
N SER A 188 6.27 -17.75 10.30
CA SER A 188 6.95 -16.96 11.33
C SER A 188 8.04 -16.03 10.78
N ILE A 189 7.89 -15.57 9.53
CA ILE A 189 8.79 -14.59 8.90
C ILE A 189 8.11 -13.22 8.94
N TYR A 190 8.64 -12.31 9.76
CA TYR A 190 8.03 -10.99 10.04
C TYR A 190 8.67 -9.82 9.28
N THR A 191 9.72 -10.09 8.50
CA THR A 191 10.52 -9.10 7.75
C THR A 191 9.70 -8.20 6.81
N TYR A 192 8.55 -8.70 6.34
CA TYR A 192 7.66 -8.06 5.37
C TYR A 192 6.52 -7.24 5.99
N GLN A 193 6.54 -7.07 7.32
CA GLN A 193 5.41 -6.50 8.04
C GLN A 193 4.97 -5.14 7.46
N PRO A 194 3.68 -4.99 7.12
CA PRO A 194 3.14 -3.72 6.68
C PRO A 194 3.05 -2.71 7.82
N LYS A 195 3.12 -1.43 7.46
CA LYS A 195 2.86 -0.31 8.38
C LYS A 195 2.00 0.75 7.73
N VAL A 196 1.17 1.38 8.55
CA VAL A 196 0.33 2.53 8.22
C VAL A 196 0.81 3.73 9.00
N TYR A 197 1.21 4.78 8.30
CA TYR A 197 1.63 6.05 8.85
C TYR A 197 0.55 7.11 8.62
N PRO A 198 0.37 8.06 9.56
CA PRO A 198 1.01 8.11 10.88
C PRO A 198 0.42 7.13 11.90
N PHE A 199 -0.66 6.42 11.58
CA PHE A 199 -1.45 5.63 12.53
C PHE A 199 -0.62 4.72 13.46
N ASP A 200 0.17 3.79 12.90
CA ASP A 200 0.94 2.81 13.69
C ASP A 200 2.08 3.43 14.52
N VAL A 201 2.36 4.73 14.35
CA VAL A 201 3.41 5.44 15.10
C VAL A 201 2.81 6.39 16.14
N TYR A 202 1.71 7.05 15.82
CA TYR A 202 1.19 8.17 16.60
C TYR A 202 -0.27 8.02 17.05
N ALA A 203 -0.97 6.94 16.67
CA ALA A 203 -2.36 6.75 17.07
C ALA A 203 -2.53 6.75 18.58
N THR A 204 -3.49 7.53 19.05
CA THR A 204 -3.99 7.48 20.42
C THR A 204 -4.94 6.29 20.61
N GLU A 205 -5.35 6.04 21.86
CA GLU A 205 -6.40 5.06 22.15
C GLU A 205 -7.71 5.41 21.43
N LYS A 206 -8.05 6.71 21.37
CA LYS A 206 -9.24 7.19 20.65
C LYS A 206 -9.16 6.88 19.16
N ASP A 207 -8.00 7.06 18.55
CA ASP A 207 -7.77 6.73 17.13
C ASP A 207 -7.89 5.22 16.91
N THR A 208 -7.39 4.42 17.85
CA THR A 208 -7.53 2.95 17.82
C THR A 208 -8.99 2.50 17.91
N MET A 209 -9.79 3.15 18.76
CA MET A 209 -11.23 2.91 18.84
C MET A 209 -11.95 3.33 17.55
N SER A 210 -11.58 4.49 16.98
CA SER A 210 -12.11 4.97 15.69
C SER A 210 -11.84 3.97 14.56
N ALA A 211 -10.59 3.53 14.40
CA ALA A 211 -10.20 2.56 13.38
C ALA A 211 -10.84 1.17 13.61
N SER A 212 -11.09 0.78 14.86
CA SER A 212 -11.84 -0.45 15.19
C SER A 212 -13.30 -0.36 14.75
N HIS A 213 -13.97 0.77 15.00
CA HIS A 213 -15.33 0.99 14.50
C HIS A 213 -15.36 1.00 12.96
N LEU A 214 -14.38 1.65 12.32
CA LEU A 214 -14.27 1.67 10.87
C LEU A 214 -14.02 0.27 10.29
N PHE A 215 -13.24 -0.57 10.98
CA PHE A 215 -13.06 -1.98 10.60
C PHE A 215 -14.42 -2.70 10.51
N ASP A 216 -15.29 -2.57 11.50
CA ASP A 216 -16.60 -3.23 11.50
C ASP A 216 -17.48 -2.75 10.33
N VAL A 217 -17.45 -1.45 10.04
CA VAL A 217 -18.15 -0.86 8.89
C VAL A 217 -17.64 -1.44 7.57
N LEU A 218 -16.31 -1.43 7.36
CA LEU A 218 -15.68 -1.94 6.15
C LEU A 218 -15.89 -3.45 5.99
N TYR A 219 -15.84 -4.20 7.09
CA TYR A 219 -16.12 -5.64 7.10
C TYR A 219 -17.57 -5.95 6.72
N GLY A 220 -18.53 -5.18 7.24
CA GLY A 220 -19.94 -5.28 6.84
C GLY A 220 -20.16 -4.98 5.34
N LEU A 221 -19.45 -3.98 4.80
CA LEU A 221 -19.46 -3.67 3.36
C LEU A 221 -18.86 -4.82 2.54
N GLN A 222 -17.72 -5.37 2.95
CA GLN A 222 -17.07 -6.49 2.28
C GLN A 222 -17.99 -7.73 2.23
N ARG A 223 -18.67 -8.06 3.34
CA ARG A 223 -19.60 -9.19 3.38
C ARG A 223 -20.74 -9.05 2.38
N ARG A 224 -21.32 -7.86 2.27
CA ARG A 224 -22.38 -7.57 1.29
C ARG A 224 -21.87 -7.68 -0.15
N PHE A 225 -20.66 -7.19 -0.40
CA PHE A 225 -20.00 -7.35 -1.69
C PHE A 225 -19.78 -8.83 -2.05
N ASP A 226 -19.28 -9.64 -1.12
CA ASP A 226 -19.06 -11.07 -1.33
C ASP A 226 -20.35 -11.85 -1.60
N GLN A 227 -21.43 -11.54 -0.88
CA GLN A 227 -22.75 -12.12 -1.15
C GLN A 227 -23.23 -11.79 -2.57
N LYS A 228 -23.16 -10.52 -2.97
CA LYS A 228 -23.55 -10.08 -4.32
C LYS A 228 -22.71 -10.75 -5.40
N ARG A 229 -21.39 -10.87 -5.19
CA ARG A 229 -20.46 -11.53 -6.11
C ARG A 229 -20.77 -13.02 -6.26
N ASN A 230 -21.09 -13.71 -5.17
CA ASN A 230 -21.46 -15.12 -5.20
C ASN A 230 -22.77 -15.36 -5.95
N LEU A 231 -23.78 -14.50 -5.75
CA LEU A 231 -25.04 -14.56 -6.50
C LEU A 231 -24.82 -14.35 -8.01
N MET A 232 -24.02 -13.36 -8.40
CA MET A 232 -23.68 -13.14 -9.82
C MET A 232 -22.98 -14.34 -10.44
N ARG A 233 -22.03 -14.96 -9.73
CA ARG A 233 -21.33 -16.17 -10.20
C ARG A 233 -22.28 -17.36 -10.38
N GLN A 234 -23.28 -17.50 -9.52
CA GLN A 234 -24.31 -18.53 -9.66
C GLN A 234 -25.20 -18.26 -10.88
N GLN A 235 -25.64 -17.02 -11.11
CA GLN A 235 -26.44 -16.64 -12.28
C GLN A 235 -25.70 -16.86 -13.62
N ILE A 236 -24.39 -16.59 -13.67
CA ILE A 236 -23.58 -16.86 -14.87
C ILE A 236 -23.49 -18.36 -15.17
N LYS A 237 -23.40 -19.22 -14.14
CA LYS A 237 -23.39 -20.68 -14.31
C LYS A 237 -24.72 -21.25 -14.80
N ILE A 238 -25.83 -20.53 -14.60
CA ILE A 238 -27.19 -20.99 -14.96
C ILE A 238 -27.57 -20.58 -16.40
N LYS A 239 -26.85 -19.65 -17.05
CA LYS A 239 -27.13 -19.32 -18.46
C LYS A 239 -26.74 -20.50 -19.36
N PRO A 240 -27.69 -21.17 -20.05
CA PRO A 240 -27.35 -22.22 -20.98
C PRO A 240 -26.50 -21.64 -22.11
N LYS A 241 -25.48 -22.38 -22.55
CA LYS A 241 -24.78 -22.08 -23.80
C LYS A 241 -25.85 -22.05 -24.89
N LYS A 242 -26.09 -20.89 -25.49
CA LYS A 242 -26.86 -20.82 -26.74
C LYS A 242 -26.09 -21.69 -27.76
N LEU A 243 -26.71 -22.80 -28.15
CA LEU A 243 -26.31 -23.63 -29.28
C LEU A 243 -26.47 -22.82 -30.58
#